data_AF-A0A1V6GPP7-F1
#
_entry.id   AF-A0A1V6GPP7-F1
#
_cell.length_a   1.000
_cell.length_b   1.000
_cell.length_c   1.000
_cell.angle_alpha   90.00
_cell.angle_beta   90.00
_cell.angle_gamma   90.00
#
_symmetry.space_group_name_H-M   'P 1'
#
loop_
_entity.id
_entity.type
_entity.pdbx_description
1 polymer ?
#
loop_
_entity_poly.entity_id
_entity_poly.type
_entity_poly.pdbx_seq_one_letter_code
_entity_poly.pdbx_strand_id
1 'polypeptide(L)'
;MGRKERRVILICQCLVNPYCRVHILGQNFPLSLEVTDFLLRKNVGIIQYPCPETTAMGLMRNPQGRQQYDNIFFRNHCKELLQVPMLMVREFLKNRYRLCCFIGLENSPTCGIHWGRHKVNRYGTESPNPDEQYGKDPKEPVLRGIMAEILEEELGKEGIATPFLELPALSPADSEKRKKFWQDLEDAVSPVPRD
;
A
#
# COMPACT_ATOMS: atom_id res chain seq x y z
N MET A 1 -35.06 9.27 -0.52
CA MET A 1 -33.74 8.93 -1.13
C MET A 1 -33.02 7.96 -0.21
N GLY A 2 -32.69 6.75 -0.68
CA GLY A 2 -31.94 5.77 0.11
C GLY A 2 -30.56 6.31 0.50
N ARG A 3 -30.13 6.07 1.74
CA ARG A 3 -28.87 6.57 2.29
C ARG A 3 -27.68 5.90 1.60
N LYS A 4 -26.99 6.54 0.64
CA LYS A 4 -25.87 5.93 -0.12
C LYS A 4 -24.82 5.29 0.81
N GLU A 5 -24.26 4.15 0.40
CA GLU A 5 -23.18 3.49 1.15
C GLU A 5 -21.98 4.43 1.25
N ARG A 6 -21.42 4.55 2.46
CA ARG A 6 -20.27 5.41 2.75
C ARG A 6 -19.02 4.54 2.76
N ARG A 7 -18.04 4.89 1.94
CA ARG A 7 -16.90 4.04 1.63
C ARG A 7 -15.60 4.82 1.82
N VAL A 8 -14.61 4.19 2.42
CA VAL A 8 -13.25 4.71 2.58
C VAL A 8 -12.22 3.66 2.21
N ILE A 9 -11.02 4.09 1.85
CA ILE A 9 -9.84 3.23 1.70
C ILE A 9 -8.69 3.72 2.59
N LEU A 10 -7.72 2.84 2.84
CA LEU A 10 -6.38 3.22 3.26
C LEU A 10 -5.43 3.22 2.06
N ILE A 11 -4.50 4.15 1.99
CA ILE A 11 -3.55 4.22 0.87
C ILE A 11 -2.14 4.60 1.35
N CYS A 12 -1.11 4.03 0.73
CA CYS A 12 0.26 4.45 1.00
C CYS A 12 0.54 5.86 0.47
N GLN A 13 1.26 6.67 1.26
CA GLN A 13 1.45 8.12 1.02
C GLN A 13 1.89 8.47 -0.39
N CYS A 14 2.81 7.68 -0.97
CA CYS A 14 3.42 8.00 -2.26
C CYS A 14 2.44 7.97 -3.45
N LEU A 15 1.27 7.36 -3.30
CA LEU A 15 0.23 7.36 -4.33
C LEU A 15 -0.61 8.64 -4.32
N VAL A 16 -0.56 9.43 -3.26
CA VAL A 16 -1.23 10.74 -3.19
C VAL A 16 -0.24 11.90 -3.16
N ASN A 17 0.94 11.68 -2.55
CA ASN A 17 2.05 12.62 -2.52
C ASN A 17 3.31 11.96 -3.13
N PRO A 18 3.49 12.04 -4.46
CA PRO A 18 4.66 11.47 -5.15
C PRO A 18 6.00 11.98 -4.64
N TYR A 19 6.04 13.15 -3.99
CA TYR A 19 7.27 13.71 -3.44
C TYR A 19 7.87 12.91 -2.29
N CYS A 20 7.16 11.96 -1.69
CA CYS A 20 7.73 11.06 -0.67
C CYS A 20 8.59 9.92 -1.26
N ARG A 21 8.61 9.76 -2.59
CA ARG A 21 9.44 8.75 -3.28
C ARG A 21 10.91 9.13 -3.22
N VAL A 22 11.76 8.13 -3.01
CA VAL A 22 13.21 8.29 -2.98
C VAL A 22 13.76 8.89 -4.29
N HIS A 23 14.72 9.81 -4.15
CA HIS A 23 15.50 10.43 -5.24
C HIS A 23 14.76 11.15 -6.38
N ILE A 24 13.51 11.61 -6.23
CA ILE A 24 12.75 12.34 -7.30
C ILE A 24 12.43 11.48 -8.55
N LEU A 25 13.21 10.44 -8.85
CA LEU A 25 13.13 9.53 -9.99
C LEU A 25 11.84 8.70 -10.10
N GLY A 26 10.94 8.82 -9.12
CA GLY A 26 9.69 8.06 -9.06
C GLY A 26 8.43 8.90 -8.90
N GLN A 27 8.50 10.21 -9.15
CA GLN A 27 7.32 11.07 -9.07
C GLN A 27 6.40 10.79 -10.27
N ASN A 28 5.18 10.37 -10.00
CA ASN A 28 4.18 10.13 -11.04
C ASN A 28 2.87 10.84 -10.66
N PHE A 29 2.86 12.16 -10.83
CA PHE A 29 1.66 12.99 -10.61
C PHE A 29 0.47 12.57 -11.47
N PRO A 30 0.62 12.23 -12.77
CA PRO A 30 -0.49 11.72 -13.57
C PRO A 30 -1.14 10.49 -12.95
N LEU A 31 -0.35 9.54 -12.45
CA LEU A 31 -0.88 8.35 -11.78
C LEU A 31 -1.57 8.67 -10.45
N SER A 32 -0.99 9.57 -9.65
CA SER A 32 -1.65 10.04 -8.43
C SER A 32 -3.00 10.71 -8.72
N LEU A 33 -3.06 11.52 -9.78
CA LEU A 33 -4.30 12.12 -10.24
C LEU A 33 -5.31 11.07 -10.69
N GLU A 34 -4.88 10.07 -11.46
CA GLU A 34 -5.72 8.97 -11.93
C GLU A 34 -6.35 8.18 -10.77
N VAL A 35 -5.54 7.77 -9.78
CA VAL A 35 -6.02 7.03 -8.59
C VAL A 35 -6.96 7.89 -7.76
N THR A 36 -6.60 9.14 -7.48
CA THR A 36 -7.44 10.00 -6.64
C THR A 36 -8.73 10.41 -7.35
N ASP A 37 -8.70 10.75 -8.64
CA ASP A 37 -9.88 11.07 -9.44
C ASP A 37 -10.83 9.87 -9.53
N PHE A 38 -10.32 8.65 -9.78
CA PHE A 38 -11.12 7.43 -9.78
C PHE A 38 -11.90 7.24 -8.46
N LEU A 39 -11.22 7.35 -7.33
CA LEU A 39 -11.82 7.17 -6.00
C LEU A 39 -12.86 8.26 -5.70
N LEU A 40 -12.53 9.52 -5.98
CA LEU A 40 -13.40 10.65 -5.70
C LEU A 40 -14.65 10.66 -6.59
N ARG A 41 -14.53 10.33 -7.89
CA ARG A 41 -15.69 10.16 -8.79
C ARG A 41 -16.67 9.09 -8.31
N LYS A 42 -16.16 8.07 -7.61
CA LYS A 42 -16.97 7.00 -7.01
C LYS A 42 -17.49 7.32 -5.61
N ASN A 43 -17.23 8.52 -5.09
CA ASN A 43 -17.57 8.93 -3.72
C ASN A 43 -16.90 8.04 -2.66
N VAL A 44 -15.62 7.72 -2.84
CA VAL A 44 -14.81 6.95 -1.90
C VAL A 44 -13.83 7.89 -1.20
N GLY A 45 -13.88 7.95 0.13
CA GLY A 45 -12.95 8.73 0.94
C GLY A 45 -11.58 8.06 1.06
N ILE A 46 -10.56 8.83 1.38
CA ILE A 46 -9.16 8.35 1.43
C ILE A 46 -8.58 8.64 2.81
N ILE A 47 -8.07 7.59 3.46
CA ILE A 47 -7.26 7.69 4.68
C ILE A 47 -5.79 7.48 4.27
N GLN A 48 -4.96 8.47 4.57
CA GLN A 48 -3.52 8.43 4.33
C GLN A 48 -2.76 8.23 5.65
N TYR A 49 -1.52 7.75 5.55
CA TYR A 49 -0.55 7.76 6.64
C TYR A 49 0.79 8.32 6.14
N PRO A 50 1.61 8.98 6.98
CA PRO A 50 2.91 9.49 6.56
C PRO A 50 3.84 8.40 6.01
N CYS A 51 4.62 8.70 4.97
CA CYS A 51 5.55 7.73 4.37
C CYS A 51 6.60 7.27 5.40
N PRO A 52 6.65 5.98 5.80
CA PRO A 52 7.50 5.55 6.90
C PRO A 52 8.99 5.71 6.60
N GLU A 53 9.37 5.46 5.36
CA GLU A 53 10.76 5.61 4.91
C GLU A 53 11.21 7.08 4.93
N THR A 54 10.32 8.01 4.56
CA THR A 54 10.62 9.45 4.57
C THR A 54 10.71 9.98 5.99
N THR A 55 9.81 9.58 6.88
CA THR A 55 9.83 10.04 8.27
C THR A 55 10.93 9.38 9.10
N ALA A 56 11.44 8.21 8.70
CA ALA A 56 12.57 7.56 9.37
C ALA A 56 13.94 8.07 8.88
N MET A 57 14.11 8.30 7.57
CA MET A 57 15.44 8.54 6.97
C MET A 57 15.53 9.81 6.13
N GLY A 58 14.44 10.57 6.03
CA GLY A 58 14.36 11.75 5.17
C GLY A 58 14.18 11.43 3.69
N LEU A 59 14.12 12.49 2.89
CA LEU A 59 13.84 12.39 1.45
C LEU A 59 15.06 11.93 0.63
N MET A 60 16.26 12.34 1.04
CA MET A 60 17.53 12.05 0.35
C MET A 60 18.13 10.68 0.72
N ARG A 61 17.34 9.78 1.32
CA ARG A 61 17.75 8.42 1.68
C ARG A 61 18.18 7.63 0.44
N ASN A 62 19.05 6.64 0.62
CA ASN A 62 19.35 5.67 -0.44
C ASN A 62 18.20 4.66 -0.58
N PRO A 63 17.98 4.07 -1.77
CA PRO A 63 17.07 2.95 -1.94
C PRO A 63 17.54 1.75 -1.11
N GLN A 64 16.60 1.08 -0.43
CA GLN A 64 16.85 -0.06 0.45
C GLN A 64 15.88 -1.20 0.15
N GLY A 65 16.26 -2.43 0.44
CA GLY A 65 15.38 -3.60 0.43
C GLY A 65 14.62 -3.77 1.76
N ARG A 66 13.71 -4.75 1.82
CA ARG A 66 12.88 -5.03 3.01
C ARG A 66 13.74 -5.40 4.20
N GLN A 67 14.81 -6.17 4.01
CA GLN A 67 15.71 -6.59 5.09
C GLN A 67 16.25 -5.41 5.91
N GLN A 68 16.58 -4.27 5.30
CA GLN A 68 17.08 -3.11 6.04
C GLN A 68 15.99 -2.45 6.89
N TYR A 69 14.74 -2.49 6.42
CA TYR A 69 13.58 -1.97 7.15
C TYR A 69 13.00 -2.97 8.16
N ASP A 70 13.34 -4.25 8.05
CA ASP A 70 12.93 -5.30 8.98
C ASP A 70 13.76 -5.29 10.26
N ASN A 71 13.66 -4.20 11.02
CA ASN A 71 14.33 -4.04 12.31
C ASN A 71 13.37 -3.45 13.34
N ILE A 72 13.68 -3.67 14.63
CA ILE A 72 12.81 -3.26 15.74
C ILE A 72 12.47 -1.77 15.74
N PHE A 73 13.40 -0.90 15.34
CA PHE A 73 13.22 0.55 15.36
C PHE A 73 12.25 0.99 14.27
N PHE A 74 12.46 0.52 13.04
CA PHE A 74 11.59 0.88 11.92
C PHE A 74 10.19 0.27 12.06
N ARG A 75 10.08 -0.95 12.60
CA ARG A 75 8.77 -1.58 12.91
C ARG A 75 8.00 -0.79 13.96
N ASN A 76 8.67 -0.30 15.02
CA ASN A 76 8.04 0.56 16.02
C ASN A 76 7.60 1.91 15.41
N HIS A 77 8.47 2.51 14.58
CA HIS A 77 8.13 3.72 13.84
C HIS A 77 6.88 3.55 12.96
N CYS A 78 6.77 2.44 12.22
CA CYS A 78 5.56 2.12 11.45
C CYS A 78 4.30 2.01 12.33
N LYS A 79 4.41 1.34 13.49
CA LYS A 79 3.28 1.23 14.45
C LYS A 79 2.83 2.59 14.96
N GLU A 80 3.77 3.47 15.30
CA GLU A 80 3.47 4.83 15.74
C GLU A 80 2.73 5.63 14.66
N LEU A 81 3.19 5.57 13.40
CA LEU A 81 2.54 6.23 12.27
C LEU A 81 1.12 5.73 11.99
N LEU A 82 0.82 4.46 12.31
CA LEU A 82 -0.51 3.87 12.12
C LEU A 82 -1.50 4.19 13.23
N GLN A 83 -1.08 4.73 14.38
CA GLN A 83 -1.99 4.98 15.51
C GLN A 83 -3.19 5.85 15.10
N VAL A 84 -2.93 6.99 14.47
CA VAL A 84 -4.00 7.92 14.04
C VAL A 84 -4.82 7.37 12.87
N PRO A 85 -4.23 6.83 11.78
CA PRO A 85 -4.97 6.17 10.71
C PRO A 85 -5.91 5.06 11.21
N MET A 86 -5.48 4.24 12.17
CA MET A 86 -6.32 3.18 12.75
C MET A 86 -7.45 3.75 13.61
N LEU A 87 -7.23 4.84 14.36
CA LEU A 87 -8.31 5.55 15.03
C LEU A 87 -9.35 6.09 14.02
N MET A 88 -8.91 6.61 12.88
CA MET A 88 -9.81 7.04 11.82
C MET A 88 -10.61 5.85 11.26
N VAL A 89 -9.96 4.72 10.97
CA VAL A 89 -10.65 3.49 10.52
C VAL A 89 -11.74 3.09 11.52
N ARG A 90 -11.42 3.00 12.81
CA ARG A 90 -12.39 2.67 13.86
C ARG A 90 -13.56 3.63 13.89
N GLU A 91 -13.30 4.93 13.81
CA GLU A 91 -14.35 5.96 13.81
C GLU A 91 -15.24 5.85 12.56
N PHE A 92 -14.67 5.61 11.38
CA PHE A 92 -15.43 5.38 10.16
C PHE A 92 -16.32 4.13 10.25
N LEU A 93 -15.76 2.99 10.69
CA LEU A 93 -16.51 1.74 10.85
C LEU A 93 -17.65 1.90 11.86
N LYS A 94 -17.41 2.55 13.01
CA LYS A 94 -18.43 2.90 14.01
C LYS A 94 -19.57 3.73 13.42
N ASN A 95 -19.25 4.58 12.45
CA ASN A 95 -20.21 5.42 11.73
C ASN A 95 -20.79 4.75 10.48
N ARG A 96 -20.70 3.42 10.34
CA ARG A 96 -21.24 2.62 9.23
C ARG A 96 -20.64 3.00 7.87
N TYR A 97 -19.36 3.33 7.86
CA TYR A 97 -18.58 3.32 6.62
C TYR A 97 -17.99 1.92 6.41
N ARG A 98 -17.71 1.58 5.16
CA ARG A 98 -16.98 0.37 4.78
C ARG A 98 -15.53 0.73 4.45
N LEU A 99 -14.58 0.05 5.09
CA LEU A 99 -13.18 0.06 4.66
C LEU A 99 -13.05 -0.89 3.47
N CYS A 100 -12.89 -0.33 2.27
CA CYS A 100 -13.01 -1.07 1.02
C CYS A 100 -11.75 -1.85 0.65
N CYS A 101 -10.58 -1.28 0.90
CA CYS A 101 -9.28 -1.90 0.71
C CYS A 101 -8.16 -1.06 1.33
N PHE A 102 -6.97 -1.65 1.42
CA PHE A 102 -5.70 -0.94 1.44
C PHE A 102 -5.07 -0.95 0.05
N ILE A 103 -4.48 0.18 -0.38
CA ILE A 103 -3.72 0.28 -1.63
C ILE A 103 -2.24 0.54 -1.33
N GLY A 104 -1.44 -0.50 -1.57
CA GLY A 104 0.02 -0.48 -1.54
C GLY A 104 0.63 -0.12 -2.90
N LEU A 105 1.96 -0.02 -2.92
CA LEU A 105 2.73 0.26 -4.13
C LEU A 105 3.68 -0.90 -4.41
N GLU A 106 3.64 -1.39 -5.65
CA GLU A 106 4.51 -2.46 -6.12
C GLU A 106 6.00 -2.14 -5.96
N ASN A 107 6.79 -3.15 -5.63
CA ASN A 107 8.24 -3.06 -5.39
C ASN A 107 8.59 -2.05 -4.28
N SER A 108 7.68 -1.82 -3.33
CA SER A 108 8.00 -1.09 -2.10
C SER A 108 8.34 -2.07 -0.97
N PRO A 109 9.51 -1.92 -0.31
CA PRO A 109 9.91 -2.77 0.83
C PRO A 109 9.05 -2.50 2.08
N THR A 110 8.31 -1.41 2.06
CA THR A 110 7.50 -0.93 3.18
C THR A 110 6.01 -1.11 2.89
N CYS A 111 5.53 -0.68 1.73
CA CYS A 111 4.11 -0.62 1.41
C CYS A 111 3.65 -1.65 0.35
N GLY A 112 4.57 -2.44 -0.19
CA GLY A 112 4.25 -3.48 -1.19
C GLY A 112 3.51 -4.65 -0.57
N ILE A 113 2.73 -5.34 -1.38
CA ILE A 113 1.97 -6.54 -1.01
C ILE A 113 2.74 -7.79 -1.40
N HIS A 114 3.45 -7.76 -2.53
CA HIS A 114 4.25 -8.88 -3.03
C HIS A 114 5.71 -8.46 -3.17
N TRP A 115 6.44 -8.34 -2.06
CA TRP A 115 7.88 -8.02 -2.06
C TRP A 115 8.70 -9.18 -2.66
N GLY A 116 8.46 -10.41 -2.22
CA GLY A 116 9.24 -11.57 -2.68
C GLY A 116 10.74 -11.48 -2.32
N ARG A 117 11.62 -12.08 -3.15
CA ARG A 117 13.09 -12.06 -2.95
C ARG A 117 13.76 -11.09 -3.90
N HIS A 118 14.77 -10.44 -3.36
CA HIS A 118 15.59 -9.49 -4.09
C HIS A 118 17.06 -9.89 -4.09
N LYS A 119 17.82 -9.33 -5.03
CA LYS A 119 19.26 -9.54 -5.16
C LYS A 119 19.96 -9.03 -3.90
N VAL A 120 21.02 -9.72 -3.47
CA VAL A 120 21.88 -9.31 -2.35
C VAL A 120 23.18 -8.70 -2.85
N ASN A 121 23.71 -7.72 -2.13
CA ASN A 121 25.02 -7.15 -2.41
C ASN A 121 26.15 -8.07 -1.88
N ARG A 122 27.42 -7.66 -2.07
CA ARG A 122 28.61 -8.40 -1.60
C ARG A 122 28.67 -8.63 -0.08
N TYR A 123 27.86 -7.92 0.70
CA TYR A 123 27.78 -8.03 2.15
C TYR A 123 26.56 -8.87 2.60
N GLY A 124 25.82 -9.47 1.66
CA GLY A 124 24.61 -10.24 1.95
C GLY A 124 23.40 -9.37 2.31
N THR A 125 23.46 -8.06 2.06
CA THR A 125 22.32 -7.16 2.29
C THR A 125 21.41 -7.11 1.07
N GLU A 126 20.11 -7.23 1.31
CA GLU A 126 19.08 -7.13 0.29
C GLU A 126 19.13 -5.76 -0.43
N SER A 127 18.96 -5.80 -1.75
CA SER A 127 18.81 -4.61 -2.59
C SER A 127 17.33 -4.39 -2.95
N PRO A 128 16.96 -3.22 -3.49
CA PRO A 128 15.62 -3.01 -4.05
C PRO A 128 15.41 -3.65 -5.42
N ASN A 129 16.39 -4.39 -5.95
CA ASN A 129 16.28 -5.02 -7.28
C ASN A 129 15.76 -6.46 -7.14
N PRO A 130 14.61 -6.79 -7.77
CA PRO A 130 14.04 -8.14 -7.70
C PRO A 130 15.02 -9.19 -8.23
N ASP A 131 14.98 -10.38 -7.63
CA ASP A 131 15.62 -11.55 -8.21
C ASP A 131 14.67 -12.16 -9.26
N GLU A 132 15.02 -12.03 -10.54
CA GLU A 132 14.20 -12.51 -11.67
C GLU A 132 13.99 -14.05 -11.68
N GLN A 133 14.75 -14.78 -10.85
CA GLN A 133 14.57 -16.23 -10.69
C GLN A 133 13.55 -16.59 -9.61
N TYR A 134 13.15 -15.64 -8.76
CA TYR A 134 12.25 -15.84 -7.63
C TYR A 134 10.77 -15.84 -8.03
N GLY A 135 9.93 -16.62 -7.32
CA GLY A 135 8.49 -16.74 -7.60
C GLY A 135 8.15 -17.75 -8.70
N LYS A 136 9.15 -18.53 -9.16
CA LYS A 136 8.94 -19.71 -10.01
C LYS A 136 8.54 -20.95 -9.21
N ASP A 137 8.82 -20.96 -7.91
CA ASP A 137 8.35 -22.00 -7.00
C ASP A 137 7.10 -21.50 -6.24
N PRO A 138 5.92 -22.11 -6.45
CA PRO A 138 4.69 -21.73 -5.76
C PRO A 138 4.72 -21.95 -4.24
N LYS A 139 5.77 -22.57 -3.68
CA LYS A 139 5.97 -22.76 -2.23
C LYS A 139 6.70 -21.60 -1.55
N GLU A 140 7.30 -20.68 -2.31
CA GLU A 140 8.02 -19.56 -1.70
C GLU A 140 7.04 -18.58 -1.04
N PRO A 141 7.26 -18.20 0.23
CA PRO A 141 6.34 -17.30 0.93
C PRO A 141 6.43 -15.90 0.32
N VAL A 142 5.28 -15.37 -0.09
CA VAL A 142 5.16 -13.97 -0.50
C VAL A 142 5.30 -13.09 0.74
N LEU A 143 6.42 -12.37 0.85
CA LEU A 143 6.61 -11.38 1.90
C LEU A 143 5.89 -10.08 1.55
N ARG A 144 5.23 -9.48 2.54
CA ARG A 144 4.69 -8.11 2.45
C ARG A 144 5.76 -7.10 2.85
N GLY A 145 5.60 -5.86 2.40
CA GLY A 145 6.38 -4.76 2.95
C GLY A 145 6.06 -4.52 4.43
N ILE A 146 7.00 -3.95 5.18
CA ILE A 146 6.92 -3.86 6.64
C ILE A 146 5.66 -3.15 7.15
N MET A 147 5.27 -2.03 6.53
CA MET A 147 4.05 -1.30 6.91
C MET A 147 2.79 -2.06 6.50
N ALA A 148 2.79 -2.71 5.34
CA ALA A 148 1.65 -3.51 4.88
C ALA A 148 1.41 -4.73 5.78
N GLU A 149 2.49 -5.39 6.23
CA GLU A 149 2.45 -6.49 7.20
C GLU A 149 1.89 -6.04 8.55
N ILE A 150 2.42 -4.96 9.12
CA ILE A 150 1.93 -4.41 10.40
C ILE A 150 0.46 -3.97 10.28
N LEU A 151 0.07 -3.33 9.17
CA LEU A 151 -1.32 -2.92 8.96
C LEU A 151 -2.26 -4.13 8.89
N GLU A 152 -1.86 -5.20 8.21
CA GLU A 152 -2.64 -6.44 8.17
C GLU A 152 -2.80 -7.07 9.57
N GLU A 153 -1.73 -7.10 10.36
CA GLU A 153 -1.79 -7.56 11.75
C GLU A 153 -2.72 -6.71 12.62
N GLU A 154 -2.64 -5.38 12.53
CA GLU A 154 -3.49 -4.46 13.31
C GLU A 154 -4.97 -4.57 12.92
N LEU A 155 -5.28 -4.67 11.63
CA LEU A 155 -6.64 -4.93 11.16
C LEU A 155 -7.15 -6.30 11.62
N GLY A 156 -6.30 -7.33 11.56
CA GLY A 156 -6.62 -8.69 12.00
C GLY A 156 -6.93 -8.78 13.50
N LYS A 157 -6.18 -8.06 14.35
CA LYS A 157 -6.46 -7.97 15.80
C LYS A 157 -7.84 -7.40 16.11
N GLU A 158 -8.37 -6.56 15.23
CA GLU A 158 -9.70 -5.96 15.35
C GLU A 158 -10.79 -6.73 14.58
N GLY A 159 -10.45 -7.88 13.97
CA GLY A 159 -11.37 -8.67 13.16
C GLY A 159 -11.81 -7.97 11.87
N ILE A 160 -11.03 -6.99 11.39
CA ILE A 160 -11.34 -6.23 10.19
C ILE A 160 -10.72 -6.94 8.98
N ALA A 161 -11.57 -7.54 8.15
CA ALA A 161 -11.16 -8.10 6.87
C ALA A 161 -11.31 -7.06 5.75
N THR A 162 -10.23 -6.78 5.02
CA THR A 162 -10.26 -5.91 3.83
C THR A 162 -9.22 -6.36 2.81
N PRO A 163 -9.49 -6.25 1.49
CA PRO A 163 -8.50 -6.54 0.46
C PRO A 163 -7.26 -5.65 0.54
N PHE A 164 -6.10 -6.22 0.27
CA PHE A 164 -4.85 -5.49 0.07
C PHE A 164 -4.52 -5.51 -1.43
N LEU A 165 -4.58 -4.35 -2.06
CA LEU A 165 -4.32 -4.16 -3.48
C LEU A 165 -2.94 -3.55 -3.67
N GLU A 166 -2.29 -3.88 -4.78
CA GLU A 166 -0.94 -3.40 -5.09
C GLU A 166 -0.91 -2.70 -6.44
N LEU A 167 -0.49 -1.44 -6.46
CA LEU A 167 -0.42 -0.66 -7.69
C LEU A 167 0.90 -0.88 -8.44
N PRO A 168 0.89 -1.46 -9.66
CA PRO A 168 2.09 -1.66 -10.48
C PRO A 168 2.50 -0.37 -11.21
N ALA A 169 2.96 0.64 -10.46
CA ALA A 169 3.18 2.00 -10.97
C ALA A 169 4.27 2.13 -12.05
N LEU A 170 5.15 1.13 -12.19
CA LEU A 170 6.19 1.08 -13.23
C LEU A 170 5.75 0.30 -14.48
N SER A 171 4.60 -0.37 -14.43
CA SER A 171 4.07 -1.10 -15.59
C SER A 171 3.40 -0.14 -16.59
N PRO A 172 3.46 -0.41 -17.90
CA PRO A 172 2.74 0.36 -18.91
C PRO A 172 1.24 0.43 -18.59
N ALA A 173 0.60 1.58 -18.84
CA ALA A 173 -0.78 1.83 -18.47
C ALA A 173 -1.78 0.83 -19.09
N ASP A 174 -1.48 0.32 -20.29
CA ASP A 174 -2.25 -0.65 -21.07
C ASP A 174 -1.91 -2.11 -20.76
N SER A 175 -0.97 -2.36 -19.85
CA SER A 175 -0.59 -3.72 -19.44
C SER A 175 -1.73 -4.45 -18.73
N GLU A 176 -1.75 -5.79 -18.86
CA GLU A 176 -2.73 -6.63 -18.16
C GLU A 176 -2.66 -6.48 -16.64
N LYS A 177 -1.46 -6.23 -16.09
CA LYS A 177 -1.25 -5.99 -14.66
C LYS A 177 -1.96 -4.71 -14.19
N ARG A 178 -1.88 -3.64 -15.00
CA ARG A 178 -2.57 -2.38 -14.74
C ARG A 178 -4.09 -2.52 -14.89
N LYS A 179 -4.57 -3.21 -15.93
CA LYS A 179 -6.00 -3.50 -16.09
C LYS A 179 -6.56 -4.30 -14.93
N LYS A 180 -5.84 -5.34 -14.51
CA LYS A 180 -6.22 -6.16 -13.35
C LYS A 180 -6.32 -5.34 -12.07
N PHE A 181 -5.35 -4.48 -11.78
CA PHE A 181 -5.41 -3.59 -10.61
C PHE A 181 -6.69 -2.74 -10.61
N TRP A 182 -7.03 -2.12 -11.75
CA TRP A 182 -8.22 -1.28 -11.85
C TRP A 182 -9.52 -2.06 -11.70
N GLN A 183 -9.58 -3.29 -12.24
CA GLN A 183 -10.71 -4.18 -12.03
C GLN A 183 -10.87 -4.57 -10.56
N ASP A 184 -9.77 -5.01 -9.91
CA ASP A 184 -9.80 -5.40 -8.50
C ASP A 184 -10.18 -4.20 -7.61
N LEU A 185 -9.74 -2.98 -7.96
CA LEU A 185 -10.12 -1.76 -7.25
C LEU A 185 -11.59 -1.41 -7.46
N GLU A 186 -12.10 -1.50 -8.70
CA GLU A 186 -13.52 -1.31 -9.02
C GLU A 186 -14.39 -2.25 -8.19
N ASP A 187 -14.04 -3.53 -8.15
CA ASP A 187 -14.77 -4.55 -7.42
C ASP A 187 -14.73 -4.27 -5.90
N ALA A 188 -13.56 -3.92 -5.36
CA ALA A 188 -13.40 -3.60 -3.96
C ALA A 188 -14.22 -2.38 -3.51
N VAL A 189 -14.27 -1.33 -4.34
CA VAL A 189 -14.97 -0.09 -3.99
C VAL A 189 -16.42 -0.07 -4.44
N SER A 190 -16.89 -1.00 -5.26
CA SER A 190 -18.27 -1.03 -5.74
C SER A 190 -19.29 -1.12 -4.59
N PRO A 191 -20.47 -0.49 -4.72
CA PRO A 191 -21.50 -0.60 -3.69
C PRO A 191 -21.93 -2.05 -3.51
N VAL A 192 -22.07 -2.51 -2.26
CA VAL A 192 -22.65 -3.83 -2.00
C VAL A 192 -24.14 -3.78 -2.34
N PRO A 193 -24.69 -4.75 -3.10
CA PRO A 193 -26.12 -4.86 -3.33
C PRO A 193 -26.88 -4.86 -2.00
N ARG A 194 -28.03 -4.20 -1.96
CA ARG A 194 -28.92 -4.30 -0.80
C ARG A 194 -29.84 -5.47 -1.04
N ASP A 195 -29.82 -6.43 -0.12
CA ASP A 195 -30.91 -7.38 0.06
C ASP A 195 -32.20 -6.65 0.49
#